data_AF-A0A2D4H8B6-F1
#
_entry.id   AF-A0A2D4H8B6-F1
#
_cell.length_a   1.000
_cell.length_b   1.000
_cell.length_c   1.000
_cell.angle_alpha   90.00
_cell.angle_beta   90.00
_cell.angle_gamma   90.00
#
_symmetry.space_group_name_H-M   'P 1'
#
loop_
_entity.id
_entity.type
_entity.pdbx_description
1 polymer ?
#
loop_
_entity_poly.entity_id
_entity_poly.type
_entity_poly.pdbx_seq_one_letter_code
_entity_poly.pdbx_strand_id
1 'polypeptide(L)'
;CALGINFVGYVMICFSATNSLSSFLFGKIYQFTGRKVIFTLGAILYLSCIIALLLWKPHSDQLALFFIIPAIWGVADAILQTLTNALYGILFEKHKEAAFANYRLWESLGFVIAFSYSTFLSVSIKLYILLTVLIVAMVLYGVVEYLESKMSSGTPHTANQEPIISQQNAQSTNL
;
A
#
# COMPACT_ATOMS: atom_id res chain seq x y z
N CYS A 1 0.20 4.21 31.22
CA CYS A 1 1.51 3.62 31.52
C CYS A 1 2.60 4.42 30.80
N ALA A 2 3.44 5.14 31.56
CA ALA A 2 4.52 5.98 31.06
C ALA A 2 5.79 5.16 30.80
N LEU A 3 5.69 4.16 29.92
CA LEU A 3 6.89 3.52 29.36
C LEU A 3 7.54 4.61 28.48
N GLY A 4 8.72 5.07 28.91
CA GLY A 4 9.20 6.44 28.76
C GLY A 4 9.05 7.05 27.36
N ILE A 5 8.63 8.31 27.34
CA ILE A 5 8.56 9.16 26.13
C ILE A 5 9.86 9.14 25.30
N ASN A 6 10.99 8.89 25.97
CA ASN A 6 12.30 8.72 25.36
C ASN A 6 12.38 7.54 24.38
N PHE A 7 11.72 6.41 24.67
CA PHE A 7 11.76 5.22 23.81
C PHE A 7 10.96 5.39 22.52
N VAL A 8 9.94 6.27 22.51
CA VAL A 8 9.14 6.56 21.32
C VAL A 8 9.99 7.15 20.21
N GLY A 9 10.91 8.06 20.55
CA GLY A 9 11.85 8.65 19.59
C GLY A 9 12.79 7.61 18.97
N TYR A 10 13.36 6.72 19.79
CA TYR A 10 14.24 5.65 19.30
C TYR A 10 13.52 4.68 18.36
N VAL A 11 12.26 4.34 18.68
CA VAL A 11 11.40 3.52 17.82
C VAL A 11 11.14 4.20 16.48
N MET A 12 10.84 5.51 16.48
CA MET A 12 10.59 6.26 15.26
C MET A 12 11.84 6.34 14.36
N ILE A 13 13.03 6.44 14.96
CA ILE A 13 14.30 6.39 14.23
C ILE A 13 14.51 5.02 13.59
N CYS A 14 14.27 3.93 14.34
CA CYS A 14 14.42 2.57 13.82
C CYS A 14 13.43 2.28 12.69
N PHE A 15 12.18 2.70 12.84
CA PHE A 15 11.16 2.67 11.80
C PHE A 15 11.65 3.39 10.53
N SER A 16 12.11 4.64 10.67
CA SER A 16 12.53 5.48 9.54
C SER A 16 13.79 4.94 8.84
N ALA A 17 14.77 4.44 9.60
CA ALA A 17 15.99 3.85 9.09
C ALA A 17 15.67 2.58 8.29
N THR A 18 14.81 1.72 8.83
CA THR A 18 14.44 0.47 8.16
C THR A 18 13.59 0.74 6.92
N ASN A 19 12.65 1.68 6.99
CA ASN A 19 11.86 2.16 5.85
C ASN A 19 12.72 2.71 4.70
N SER A 20 13.77 3.48 5.03
CA SER A 20 14.71 4.01 4.04
C SER A 20 15.53 2.90 3.40
N LEU A 21 16.02 1.95 4.21
CA LEU A 21 16.79 0.80 3.73
C LEU A 21 15.95 -0.09 2.82
N SER A 22 14.72 -0.42 3.22
CA SER A 22 13.81 -1.20 2.41
C SER A 22 13.47 -0.49 1.10
N SER A 23 13.23 0.81 1.11
CA SER A 23 12.97 1.57 -0.14
C SER A 23 14.11 1.41 -1.16
N PHE A 24 15.37 1.39 -0.70
CA PHE A 24 16.51 1.12 -1.57
C PHE A 24 16.54 -0.31 -2.11
N LEU A 25 16.26 -1.31 -1.26
CA LEU A 25 16.20 -2.72 -1.66
C LEU A 25 15.06 -2.99 -2.64
N PHE A 26 13.88 -2.40 -2.43
CA PHE A 26 12.71 -2.60 -3.29
C PHE A 26 12.90 -2.06 -4.69
N GLY A 27 13.65 -0.96 -4.85
CA GLY A 27 14.04 -0.47 -6.18
C GLY A 27 14.81 -1.51 -7.02
N LYS A 28 15.56 -2.40 -6.37
CA LYS A 28 16.24 -3.54 -7.02
C LYS A 28 15.35 -4.78 -7.16
N ILE A 29 14.57 -5.12 -6.13
CA ILE A 29 13.74 -6.33 -6.10
C ILE A 29 12.56 -6.26 -7.08
N TYR A 30 12.04 -5.05 -7.36
CA TYR A 30 10.95 -4.84 -8.32
C TYR A 30 11.27 -5.35 -9.73
N GLN A 31 12.56 -5.37 -10.09
CA GLN A 31 13.00 -5.81 -11.42
C GLN A 31 12.89 -7.33 -11.60
N PHE A 32 12.81 -8.09 -10.50
CA PHE A 32 12.86 -9.55 -10.53
C PHE A 32 11.54 -10.24 -10.17
N THR A 33 10.58 -9.55 -9.56
CA THR A 33 9.39 -10.20 -8.98
C THR A 33 8.12 -9.84 -9.74
N GLY A 34 7.31 -10.85 -10.09
CA GLY A 34 6.04 -10.65 -10.82
C GLY A 34 5.00 -9.83 -10.05
N ARG A 35 4.24 -8.98 -10.75
CA ARG A 35 3.30 -7.98 -10.21
C ARG A 35 2.36 -8.48 -9.11
N LYS A 36 1.79 -9.68 -9.27
CA LYS A 36 0.82 -10.26 -8.32
C LYS A 36 1.46 -10.74 -7.02
N VAL A 37 2.69 -11.27 -7.12
CA VAL A 37 3.41 -11.86 -6.00
C VAL A 37 3.84 -10.77 -5.01
N ILE A 38 4.29 -9.61 -5.49
CA ILE A 38 4.75 -8.54 -4.58
C ILE A 38 3.58 -7.92 -3.83
N PHE A 39 2.42 -7.76 -4.47
CA PHE A 39 1.23 -7.20 -3.80
C PHE A 39 0.72 -8.13 -2.70
N THR A 40 0.65 -9.43 -2.98
CA THR A 40 0.23 -10.44 -2.00
C THR A 40 1.22 -10.51 -0.83
N LEU A 41 2.53 -10.48 -1.10
CA LEU A 41 3.56 -10.43 -0.06
C LEU A 41 3.46 -9.19 0.82
N GLY A 42 3.23 -8.01 0.22
CA GLY A 42 3.05 -6.75 0.95
C GLY A 42 1.83 -6.80 1.89
N ALA A 43 0.71 -7.34 1.41
CA ALA A 43 -0.50 -7.50 2.21
C ALA A 43 -0.30 -8.48 3.37
N ILE A 44 0.37 -9.62 3.14
CA ILE A 44 0.68 -10.61 4.18
C ILE A 44 1.62 -10.01 5.23
N LEU A 45 2.67 -9.31 4.82
CA LEU A 45 3.60 -8.63 5.74
C LEU A 45 2.88 -7.60 6.61
N TYR A 46 2.03 -6.77 6.02
CA TYR A 46 1.28 -5.76 6.75
C TYR A 46 0.26 -6.37 7.73
N LEU A 47 -0.45 -7.43 7.30
CA LEU A 47 -1.38 -8.18 8.13
C LEU A 47 -0.68 -8.87 9.30
N SER A 48 0.47 -9.49 9.06
CA SER A 48 1.28 -10.12 10.10
C SER A 48 1.75 -9.11 11.16
N CYS A 49 2.11 -7.90 10.74
CA CYS A 49 2.48 -6.80 11.62
C CYS A 49 1.31 -6.31 12.49
N ILE A 50 0.11 -6.17 11.92
CA ILE A 50 -1.09 -5.76 12.67
C ILE A 50 -1.46 -6.82 13.70
N ILE A 51 -1.45 -8.09 13.30
CA ILE A 51 -1.74 -9.21 14.20
C ILE A 51 -0.70 -9.28 15.32
N ALA A 52 0.58 -9.08 15.02
CA ALA A 52 1.64 -8.99 16.02
C ALA A 52 1.37 -7.85 17.01
N LEU A 53 1.00 -6.65 16.55
CA LEU A 53 0.63 -5.54 17.44
C LEU A 53 -0.65 -5.79 18.24
N LEU A 54 -1.62 -6.56 17.71
CA LEU A 54 -2.89 -6.84 18.37
C LEU A 54 -2.76 -7.92 19.45
N LEU A 55 -1.96 -8.95 19.19
CA LEU A 55 -1.68 -10.05 20.14
C LEU A 55 -0.66 -9.67 21.20
N TRP A 56 0.19 -8.67 20.94
CA TRP A 56 1.25 -8.27 21.86
C TRP A 56 0.73 -7.38 22.99
N LYS A 57 0.64 -7.94 24.20
CA LYS A 57 0.42 -7.16 25.42
C LYS A 57 1.77 -6.69 25.95
N PRO A 58 2.06 -5.37 26.04
CA PRO A 58 3.38 -4.87 26.38
C PRO A 58 3.80 -5.34 27.77
N HIS A 59 4.78 -6.25 27.82
CA HIS A 59 5.47 -6.67 29.03
C HIS A 59 6.79 -5.90 29.14
N SER A 60 7.10 -5.37 30.33
CA SER A 60 8.20 -4.42 30.56
C SER A 60 9.61 -5.01 30.34
N ASP A 61 9.74 -6.30 30.10
CA ASP A 61 11.02 -7.03 30.09
C ASP A 61 11.54 -7.36 28.67
N GLN A 62 10.85 -6.91 27.62
CA GLN A 62 11.16 -7.26 26.22
C GLN A 62 11.38 -6.02 25.34
N LEU A 63 12.43 -5.25 25.64
CA LEU A 63 12.83 -4.06 24.86
C LEU A 63 13.16 -4.39 23.40
N ALA A 64 13.72 -5.57 23.11
CA ALA A 64 14.09 -5.97 21.75
C ALA A 64 12.89 -6.04 20.80
N LEU A 65 11.76 -6.59 21.27
CA LEU A 65 10.54 -6.69 20.48
C LEU A 65 9.89 -5.33 20.22
N PHE A 66 10.14 -4.38 21.12
CA PHE A 66 9.72 -2.98 20.96
C PHE A 66 10.43 -2.28 19.79
N PHE A 67 11.63 -2.73 19.39
CA PHE A 67 12.35 -2.23 18.20
C PHE A 67 12.08 -3.04 16.95
N ILE A 68 11.97 -4.37 17.07
CA ILE A 68 11.79 -5.26 15.92
C ILE A 68 10.42 -5.06 15.26
N ILE A 69 9.35 -4.94 16.03
CA ILE A 69 7.99 -4.74 15.50
C ILE A 69 7.91 -3.47 14.61
N PRO A 70 8.31 -2.27 15.06
CA PRO A 70 8.31 -1.07 14.22
C PRO A 70 9.33 -1.13 13.09
N ALA A 71 10.45 -1.84 13.23
CA ALA A 71 11.37 -2.07 12.11
C ALA A 71 10.69 -2.87 10.98
N ILE A 72 10.05 -4.00 11.30
CA ILE A 72 9.32 -4.82 10.32
C ILE A 72 8.12 -4.04 9.76
N TRP A 73 7.42 -3.26 10.59
CA TRP A 73 6.36 -2.38 10.13
C TRP A 73 6.87 -1.36 9.10
N GLY A 74 8.00 -0.71 9.36
CA GLY A 74 8.62 0.22 8.42
C GLY A 74 9.01 -0.43 7.10
N VAL A 75 9.47 -1.68 7.12
CA VAL A 75 9.68 -2.45 5.87
C VAL A 75 8.38 -2.64 5.12
N ALA A 76 7.32 -3.09 5.79
CA ALA A 76 6.02 -3.33 5.17
C ALA A 76 5.40 -2.05 4.58
N ASP A 77 5.53 -0.93 5.28
CA ASP A 77 5.06 0.38 4.83
C ASP A 77 5.78 0.85 3.56
N ALA A 78 7.12 0.78 3.55
CA ALA A 78 7.92 1.09 2.37
C ALA A 78 7.50 0.28 1.15
N ILE A 79 7.20 -1.02 1.34
CA ILE A 79 6.76 -1.92 0.28
C ILE A 79 5.45 -1.44 -0.31
N LEU A 80 4.42 -1.28 0.54
CA LEU A 80 3.09 -0.93 0.07
C LEU A 80 3.07 0.45 -0.60
N GLN A 81 3.82 1.42 -0.07
CA GLN A 81 3.93 2.74 -0.69
C GLN A 81 4.64 2.68 -2.05
N THR A 82 5.73 1.90 -2.16
CA THR A 82 6.45 1.71 -3.44
C THR A 82 5.58 1.01 -4.47
N LEU A 83 4.86 -0.04 -4.07
CA LEU A 83 3.99 -0.81 -4.98
C LEU A 83 2.79 -0.01 -5.46
N THR A 84 2.18 0.78 -4.57
CA THR A 84 1.02 1.61 -4.94
C THR A 84 1.44 2.66 -5.96
N ASN A 85 2.56 3.33 -5.72
CA ASN A 85 3.12 4.30 -6.67
C ASN A 85 3.48 3.64 -8.02
N ALA A 86 4.07 2.45 -8.02
CA ALA A 86 4.40 1.71 -9.24
C ALA A 86 3.15 1.26 -10.01
N LEU A 87 2.12 0.78 -9.31
CA LEU A 87 0.85 0.34 -9.91
C LEU A 87 0.12 1.49 -10.61
N TYR A 88 0.05 2.66 -9.96
CA TYR A 88 -0.53 3.86 -10.58
C TYR A 88 0.28 4.33 -11.81
N GLY A 89 1.61 4.16 -11.79
CA GLY A 89 2.49 4.48 -12.91
C GLY A 89 2.28 3.63 -14.16
N ILE A 90 1.90 2.35 -13.99
CA ILE A 90 1.60 1.43 -15.11
C ILE A 90 0.14 1.48 -15.57
N LEU A 91 -0.81 1.77 -14.67
CA LEU A 91 -2.25 1.71 -14.98
C LEU A 91 -2.70 2.92 -15.84
N PHE A 92 -2.06 4.07 -15.70
CA PHE A 92 -2.42 5.31 -16.39
C PHE A 92 -1.27 5.88 -17.22
N GLU A 93 -0.74 5.11 -18.16
CA GLU A 93 0.42 5.52 -18.95
C GLU A 93 0.22 6.84 -19.73
N LYS A 94 -1.02 7.12 -20.15
CA LYS A 94 -1.41 8.27 -20.97
C LYS A 94 -1.71 9.55 -20.16
N HIS A 95 -2.06 9.44 -18.88
CA HIS A 95 -2.45 10.55 -18.01
C HIS A 95 -1.83 10.43 -16.60
N LYS A 96 -0.53 10.12 -16.54
CA LYS A 96 0.20 9.85 -15.28
C LYS A 96 0.10 11.01 -14.28
N GLU A 97 0.21 12.25 -14.74
CA GLU A 97 0.27 13.44 -13.87
C GLU A 97 -1.04 13.69 -13.12
N ALA A 98 -2.19 13.62 -13.80
CA ALA A 98 -3.50 13.83 -13.18
C ALA A 98 -3.87 12.69 -12.23
N ALA A 99 -3.57 11.44 -12.60
CA ALA A 99 -3.82 10.28 -11.75
C ALA A 99 -2.97 10.32 -10.47
N PHE A 100 -1.69 10.69 -10.59
CA PHE A 100 -0.78 10.79 -9.45
C PHE A 100 -1.15 11.98 -8.53
N ALA A 101 -1.56 13.11 -9.10
CA ALA A 101 -2.03 14.25 -8.33
C ALA A 101 -3.28 13.90 -7.49
N ASN A 102 -4.27 13.23 -8.08
CA ASN A 102 -5.45 12.76 -7.36
C ASN A 102 -5.10 11.73 -6.28
N TYR A 103 -4.19 10.79 -6.57
CA TYR A 103 -3.72 9.83 -5.58
C TYR A 103 -3.09 10.51 -4.35
N ARG A 104 -2.14 11.43 -4.59
CA ARG A 104 -1.44 12.17 -3.52
C ARG A 104 -2.40 13.02 -2.69
N LEU A 105 -3.43 13.59 -3.32
CA LEU A 105 -4.47 14.36 -2.65
C LEU A 105 -5.31 13.46 -1.73
N TRP A 106 -5.66 12.26 -2.19
CA TRP A 106 -6.42 11.31 -1.40
C TRP A 106 -5.61 10.69 -0.25
N GLU A 107 -4.33 10.41 -0.48
CA GLU A 107 -3.38 10.02 0.55
C GLU A 107 -3.27 11.11 1.65
N SER A 108 -3.11 12.37 1.23
CA SER A 108 -3.01 13.51 2.16
C SER A 108 -4.28 13.72 2.97
N LEU A 109 -5.47 13.58 2.36
CA LEU A 109 -6.72 13.68 3.10
C LEU A 109 -6.85 12.56 4.13
N GLY A 110 -6.42 11.33 3.80
CA GLY A 110 -6.36 10.22 4.74
C GLY A 110 -5.52 10.56 5.98
N PHE A 111 -4.33 11.15 5.79
CA PHE A 111 -3.50 11.60 6.90
C PHE A 111 -4.18 12.69 7.73
N VAL A 112 -4.79 13.70 7.10
CA VAL A 112 -5.51 14.78 7.81
C VAL A 112 -6.61 14.20 8.68
N ILE A 113 -7.45 13.32 8.12
CA ILE A 113 -8.52 12.64 8.86
C ILE A 113 -7.94 11.85 10.04
N ALA A 114 -6.91 11.04 9.80
CA ALA A 114 -6.27 10.23 10.84
C ALA A 114 -5.70 11.08 11.98
N PHE A 115 -5.07 12.22 11.66
CA PHE A 115 -4.54 13.15 12.65
C PHE A 115 -5.64 13.91 13.39
N SER A 116 -6.70 14.36 12.72
CA SER A 116 -7.82 15.08 13.35
C SER A 116 -8.52 14.26 14.42
N TYR A 117 -8.72 12.96 14.19
CA TYR A 117 -9.31 12.07 15.20
C TYR A 117 -8.29 11.53 16.22
N SER A 118 -6.99 11.71 16.01
CA SER A 118 -5.89 11.13 16.83
C SER A 118 -5.87 11.63 18.28
N THR A 119 -6.31 12.86 18.54
CA THR A 119 -6.27 13.52 19.85
C THR A 119 -7.33 13.01 20.83
N PHE A 120 -8.41 12.39 20.33
CA PHE A 120 -9.52 11.91 21.17
C PHE A 120 -9.55 10.39 21.33
N LEU A 121 -8.80 9.65 20.51
CA LEU A 121 -8.92 8.19 20.39
C LEU A 121 -7.80 7.45 21.14
N SER A 122 -8.20 6.52 22.01
CA SER A 122 -7.30 5.56 22.66
C SER A 122 -6.62 4.65 21.61
N VAL A 123 -5.39 4.18 21.93
CA VAL A 123 -4.55 3.35 21.03
C VAL A 123 -5.30 2.13 20.47
N SER A 124 -6.18 1.51 21.25
CA SER A 124 -6.99 0.37 20.80
C SER A 124 -7.88 0.72 19.60
N ILE A 125 -8.47 1.91 19.56
CA ILE A 125 -9.36 2.32 18.47
C ILE A 125 -8.55 2.60 17.19
N LYS A 126 -7.33 3.12 17.32
CA LYS A 126 -6.41 3.28 16.18
C LYS A 126 -6.10 1.94 15.51
N LEU A 127 -5.85 0.89 16.31
CA LEU A 127 -5.62 -0.45 15.78
C LEU A 127 -6.87 -1.03 15.09
N TYR A 128 -8.07 -0.80 15.63
CA TYR A 128 -9.31 -1.23 14.98
C TYR A 128 -9.55 -0.54 13.64
N ILE A 129 -9.32 0.78 13.55
CA ILE A 129 -9.43 1.53 12.29
C ILE A 129 -8.48 0.92 11.24
N LEU A 130 -7.24 0.65 11.64
CA LEU A 130 -6.22 0.10 10.77
C LEU A 130 -6.56 -1.33 10.30
N LEU A 131 -7.15 -2.14 11.18
CA LEU A 131 -7.69 -3.46 10.84
C LEU A 131 -8.84 -3.36 9.82
N THR A 132 -9.81 -2.46 10.02
CA THR A 132 -10.90 -2.27 9.05
C THR A 132 -10.39 -1.81 7.68
N VAL A 133 -9.43 -0.88 7.63
CA VAL A 133 -8.83 -0.44 6.37
C VAL A 133 -8.12 -1.60 5.66
N LEU A 134 -7.43 -2.46 6.41
CA LEU A 134 -6.81 -3.66 5.84
C LEU A 134 -7.84 -4.63 5.26
N ILE A 135 -8.94 -4.88 5.95
CA ILE A 135 -10.02 -5.75 5.45
C ILE A 135 -10.57 -5.20 4.14
N VAL A 136 -10.83 -3.88 4.07
CA VAL A 136 -11.28 -3.23 2.84
C VAL A 136 -10.24 -3.39 1.73
N ALA A 137 -8.95 -3.21 2.03
CA ALA A 137 -7.87 -3.40 1.05
C ALA A 137 -7.81 -4.84 0.52
N MET A 138 -7.98 -5.85 1.38
CA MET A 138 -8.03 -7.26 0.98
C MET A 138 -9.25 -7.58 0.11
N VAL A 139 -10.41 -7.01 0.44
CA VAL A 139 -11.62 -7.15 -0.38
C VAL A 139 -11.42 -6.51 -1.75
N LEU A 140 -10.86 -5.30 -1.80
CA LEU A 140 -10.59 -4.60 -3.06
C LEU A 140 -9.61 -5.39 -3.93
N TYR A 141 -8.57 -5.96 -3.32
CA TYR A 141 -7.63 -6.83 -4.01
C TYR A 141 -8.31 -8.09 -4.56
N GLY A 142 -9.11 -8.76 -3.74
CA GLY A 142 -9.89 -9.92 -4.18
C GLY A 142 -10.83 -9.60 -5.34
N VAL A 143 -11.43 -8.41 -5.36
CA VAL A 143 -12.25 -7.93 -6.48
C VAL A 143 -11.41 -7.74 -7.74
N VAL A 144 -10.22 -7.14 -7.64
CA VAL A 144 -9.31 -6.96 -8.78
C VAL A 144 -8.85 -8.30 -9.34
N GLU A 145 -8.48 -9.25 -8.48
CA GLU A 145 -8.04 -10.58 -8.90
C GLU A 145 -9.20 -11.40 -9.49
N TYR A 146 -10.41 -11.24 -8.95
CA TYR A 146 -11.62 -11.81 -9.54
C TYR A 146 -11.93 -11.23 -10.92
N LEU A 147 -11.77 -9.91 -11.09
CA LEU A 147 -11.95 -9.24 -12.38
C LEU A 147 -10.92 -9.73 -13.41
N GLU A 148 -9.65 -9.82 -13.03
CA GLU A 148 -8.59 -10.38 -13.87
C GLU A 148 -8.86 -11.85 -14.22
N SER A 149 -9.30 -12.67 -13.25
CA SER A 149 -9.62 -14.08 -13.46
C SER A 149 -10.83 -14.27 -14.37
N LYS A 150 -11.84 -13.39 -14.27
CA LYS A 150 -13.00 -13.38 -15.16
C LYS A 150 -12.61 -12.96 -16.59
N MET A 151 -11.72 -11.98 -16.74
CA MET A 151 -11.17 -11.61 -18.04
C MET A 151 -10.31 -12.73 -18.65
N SER A 152 -9.56 -13.47 -17.83
CA SER A 152 -8.74 -14.60 -18.29
C SER A 152 -9.55 -15.88 -18.58
N SER A 153 -10.66 -16.11 -17.87
CA SER A 153 -11.53 -17.29 -18.06
C SER A 153 -12.61 -17.06 -19.13
N GLY A 154 -12.75 -15.81 -19.62
CA GLY A 154 -13.75 -15.41 -20.60
C GLY A 154 -13.35 -15.57 -22.07
N THR A 155 -12.20 -16.17 -22.41
CA THR A 155 -11.83 -16.43 -23.81
C THR A 155 -11.82 -17.93 -24.11
N PRO A 156 -12.89 -18.43 -24.72
CA PRO A 156 -12.76 -19.14 -25.98
C PRO A 156 -13.44 -18.30 -27.07
N HIS A 157 -12.61 -17.70 -27.93
CA HIS A 157 -12.94 -17.12 -29.24
C HIS A 157 -14.16 -16.17 -29.35
N THR A 158 -13.87 -14.99 -29.93
CA THR A 158 -14.79 -14.09 -30.67
C THR A 158 -15.30 -12.89 -29.88
N ALA A 159 -14.58 -11.77 -29.97
CA ALA A 159 -15.17 -10.53 -30.47
C ALA A 159 -14.03 -9.57 -30.83
N ASN A 160 -14.07 -9.14 -32.10
CA ASN A 160 -13.23 -8.11 -32.69
C ASN A 160 -13.08 -6.91 -31.77
N GLN A 161 -11.86 -6.65 -31.30
CA GLN A 161 -11.47 -5.30 -30.94
C GLN A 161 -10.85 -4.69 -32.19
N GLU A 162 -11.71 -4.02 -32.95
CA GLU A 162 -11.30 -3.17 -34.08
C GLU A 162 -10.14 -2.26 -33.65
N PRO A 163 -9.14 -2.06 -34.52
CA PRO A 163 -7.97 -1.25 -34.22
C PRO A 163 -8.39 0.21 -34.00
N ILE A 164 -7.88 0.81 -32.92
CA ILE A 164 -8.00 2.22 -32.55
C ILE A 164 -7.17 3.10 -33.53
N ILE A 165 -7.39 2.95 -34.84
CA ILE A 165 -6.67 3.65 -35.91
C ILE A 165 -7.61 4.56 -36.73
N SER A 166 -8.93 4.43 -36.63
CA SER A 166 -9.90 5.13 -37.50
C SER A 166 -10.53 6.42 -36.95
N GLN A 167 -10.33 6.78 -35.67
CA GLN A 167 -10.89 8.05 -35.13
C GLN A 167 -9.89 9.24 -35.19
N GLN A 168 -8.59 9.01 -35.37
CA GLN A 168 -7.61 10.11 -35.40
C GLN A 168 -7.35 10.67 -36.81
N ASN A 169 -7.70 9.94 -37.89
CA ASN A 169 -7.46 10.36 -39.27
C ASN A 169 -8.64 11.09 -39.94
N ALA A 170 -9.82 11.18 -39.32
CA ALA A 170 -10.97 11.88 -39.91
C ALA A 170 -11.01 13.38 -39.56
N GLN A 171 -10.26 13.83 -38.55
CA GLN A 171 -10.30 15.22 -38.08
C GLN A 171 -9.19 16.12 -38.66
N SER A 172 -8.20 15.56 -39.37
CA SER A 172 -7.07 16.33 -39.94
C SER A 172 -7.07 16.42 -41.48
N THR A 173 -8.13 15.96 -42.16
CA THR A 173 -8.27 16.10 -43.62
C THR A 173 -9.33 17.14 -44.02
N ASN A 174 -9.94 17.84 -43.05
CA ASN A 174 -10.88 18.94 -43.32
C ASN A 174 -10.65 20.13 -42.39
N LEU A 175 -9.41 20.62 -42.30
CA LEU A 175 -9.12 22.05 -42.21
C LEU A 175 -7.68 22.35 -42.67
#